data_AF-A0AAE0IA35-F1
#
_entry.id   AF-A0AAE0IA35-F1
#
_cell.length_a   1.000
_cell.length_b   1.000
_cell.length_c   1.000
_cell.angle_alpha   90.00
_cell.angle_beta   90.00
_cell.angle_gamma   90.00
#
_symmetry.space_group_name_H-M   'P 1'
#
loop_
_entity.id
_entity.type
_entity.pdbx_description
1 polymer ?
#
loop_
_entity_poly.entity_id
_entity_poly.type
_entity_poly.pdbx_seq_one_letter_code
_entity_poly.pdbx_strand_id
1 'polypeptide(L)'
;MNRPPSPSPLLTMPSPRMATWWARLRARFALSSSVLKEADTRVLLAFWLFGLINNVLYVVILSAAQDLVGTLPKGIVLLADVAPSFLTKLVAPYFIHRVGYGARIAVFVALSTVGMLLLALTPAERSVGVKLLGVVLASLSSGGGELSFLGLTHYYGHMSLAAWGSGTGAAGLVGAGLYVLLREGVGLGVRGSLGVCAVLPVGMIVGFWGVLDRTVLEDGRGKGYEVLGEEDGEEEELEEDGGGEREVVTVEGRSFMAQLRRSRALFIPYMLPLLLVYVAEYTINQGVAPTLLFPLDQSPFDEFRAFYPVYGFLYQLGVFISRSSSPFVRIHRLYLPALLQVANLVVLTLHALFGFLPSVYVVFGIVFWEGLLGGAVYVNTFAEIMENVPEAEREFSLGATSVSDSGGICVAGFLGMAMEVWLCEWQVRHGRDWCRQIKAS
;
A
#
# COMPACT_ATOMS: atom_id res chain seq x y z
N MET A 1 -12.00 42.54 -58.92
CA MET A 1 -12.98 41.46 -58.72
C MET A 1 -12.33 40.40 -57.87
N ASN A 2 -12.74 40.32 -56.60
CA ASN A 2 -12.08 39.56 -55.54
C ASN A 2 -12.36 38.05 -55.67
N ARG A 3 -11.31 37.24 -55.56
CA ARG A 3 -11.39 35.78 -55.40
C ARG A 3 -12.14 35.45 -54.09
N PRO A 4 -12.99 34.40 -54.06
CA PRO A 4 -13.60 33.93 -52.83
C PRO A 4 -12.56 33.22 -51.94
N PRO A 5 -12.70 33.27 -50.60
CA PRO A 5 -11.79 32.60 -49.68
C PRO A 5 -12.03 31.09 -49.66
N SER A 6 -10.93 30.34 -49.54
CA SER A 6 -10.86 28.89 -49.32
C SER A 6 -11.56 28.46 -48.02
N PRO A 7 -12.27 27.31 -47.99
CA PRO A 7 -12.87 26.80 -46.76
C PRO A 7 -11.78 26.33 -45.78
N SER A 8 -11.88 26.83 -44.54
CA SER A 8 -11.08 26.40 -43.38
C SER A 8 -11.29 24.91 -43.08
N PRO A 9 -10.28 24.21 -42.52
CA PRO A 9 -10.42 22.79 -42.21
C PRO A 9 -11.44 22.63 -41.06
N LEU A 10 -12.51 21.87 -41.34
CA LEU A 10 -13.45 21.40 -40.33
C LEU A 10 -12.67 20.63 -39.25
N LEU A 11 -12.54 21.24 -38.07
CA LEU A 11 -12.30 20.53 -36.82
C LEU A 11 -13.35 19.42 -36.72
N THR A 12 -12.89 18.18 -36.82
CA THR A 12 -13.70 16.98 -36.61
C THR A 12 -14.32 17.05 -35.22
N MET A 13 -15.61 17.40 -35.17
CA MET A 13 -16.39 17.38 -33.94
C MET A 13 -16.30 15.96 -33.33
N PRO A 14 -15.94 15.81 -32.05
CA PRO A 14 -15.92 14.51 -31.41
C PRO A 14 -17.32 13.89 -31.45
N SER A 15 -17.38 12.58 -31.72
CA SER A 15 -18.65 11.86 -31.86
C SER A 15 -19.58 12.07 -30.65
N PRO A 16 -20.92 12.01 -30.83
CA PRO A 16 -21.90 12.27 -29.76
C PRO A 16 -21.69 11.41 -28.49
N ARG A 17 -21.10 10.22 -28.64
CA ARG A 17 -20.75 9.29 -27.55
C ARG A 17 -19.55 9.77 -26.73
N MET A 18 -18.55 10.39 -27.35
CA MET A 18 -17.42 10.99 -26.61
C MET A 18 -17.85 12.27 -25.90
N ALA A 19 -18.68 13.12 -26.54
CA ALA A 19 -19.22 14.31 -25.89
C ALA A 19 -20.04 13.97 -24.62
N THR A 20 -20.84 12.91 -24.66
CA THR A 20 -21.57 12.40 -23.48
C THR A 20 -20.67 11.73 -22.44
N TRP A 21 -19.54 11.13 -22.83
CA TRP A 21 -18.54 10.61 -21.87
C TRP A 21 -17.80 11.76 -21.16
N TRP A 22 -17.33 12.76 -21.90
CA TRP A 22 -16.68 13.95 -21.35
C TRP A 22 -17.62 14.76 -20.45
N ALA A 23 -18.89 14.91 -20.83
CA ALA A 23 -19.90 15.58 -20.01
C ALA A 23 -20.17 14.83 -18.69
N ARG A 24 -20.28 13.50 -18.74
CA ARG A 24 -20.41 12.66 -17.53
C ARG A 24 -19.17 12.72 -16.65
N LEU A 25 -17.98 12.69 -17.23
CA LEU A 25 -16.73 12.83 -16.50
C LEU A 25 -16.65 14.19 -15.81
N ARG A 26 -16.95 15.29 -16.53
CA ARG A 26 -17.01 16.65 -15.94
C ARG A 26 -18.04 16.75 -14.82
N ALA A 27 -19.22 16.15 -14.98
CA ALA A 27 -20.24 16.14 -13.92
C ALA A 27 -19.77 15.38 -12.68
N ARG A 28 -19.11 14.22 -12.83
CA ARG A 28 -18.51 13.48 -11.71
C ARG A 28 -17.38 14.26 -11.04
N PHE A 29 -16.52 14.92 -11.81
CA PHE A 29 -15.49 15.80 -11.27
C PHE A 29 -16.09 16.98 -10.50
N ALA A 30 -17.13 17.62 -11.04
CA ALA A 30 -17.82 18.72 -10.37
C ALA A 30 -18.44 18.26 -9.04
N LEU A 31 -19.15 17.13 -9.03
CA LEU A 31 -19.75 16.56 -7.82
C LEU A 31 -18.69 16.15 -6.78
N SER A 32 -17.61 15.51 -7.22
CA SER A 32 -16.52 15.11 -6.30
C SER A 32 -15.82 16.35 -5.73
N SER A 33 -15.66 17.39 -6.54
CA SER A 33 -15.07 18.66 -6.10
C SER A 33 -15.96 19.43 -5.11
N SER A 34 -17.29 19.30 -5.18
CA SER A 34 -18.18 19.87 -4.17
C SER A 34 -18.15 19.06 -2.88
N VAL A 35 -18.12 17.72 -2.95
CA VAL A 35 -17.95 16.86 -1.77
C VAL A 35 -16.61 17.12 -1.06
N LEU A 36 -15.53 17.34 -1.82
CA LEU A 36 -14.23 17.72 -1.24
C LEU A 36 -14.24 19.10 -0.57
N LYS A 37 -15.10 20.03 -1.01
CA LYS A 37 -15.26 21.34 -0.37
C LYS A 37 -16.09 21.27 0.91
N GLU A 38 -17.01 20.31 0.99
CA GLU A 38 -17.84 20.06 2.18
C GLU A 38 -17.16 19.14 3.19
N ALA A 39 -16.15 18.37 2.76
CA ALA A 39 -15.36 17.50 3.62
C ALA A 39 -14.59 18.30 4.68
N ASP A 40 -14.59 17.80 5.92
CA ASP A 40 -13.81 18.42 6.99
C ASP A 40 -12.32 18.36 6.64
N THR A 41 -11.73 19.54 6.46
CA THR A 41 -10.33 19.71 6.12
C THR A 41 -9.41 19.10 7.19
N ARG A 42 -9.83 19.11 8.46
CA ARG A 42 -9.08 18.50 9.55
C ARG A 42 -9.00 16.98 9.40
N VAL A 43 -10.10 16.34 9.03
CA VAL A 43 -10.15 14.90 8.75
C VAL A 43 -9.27 14.56 7.56
N LEU A 44 -9.39 15.30 6.45
CA LEU A 44 -8.56 15.10 5.26
C LEU A 44 -7.06 15.22 5.58
N LEU A 45 -6.66 16.28 6.30
CA LEU A 45 -5.26 16.49 6.69
C LEU A 45 -4.75 15.39 7.63
N ALA A 46 -5.53 15.01 8.63
CA ALA A 46 -5.14 13.97 9.58
C ALA A 46 -4.95 12.62 8.89
N PHE A 47 -5.92 12.17 8.09
CA PHE A 47 -5.82 10.87 7.39
C PHE A 47 -4.76 10.85 6.30
N TRP A 48 -4.55 11.97 5.59
CA TRP A 48 -3.43 12.08 4.66
C TRP A 48 -2.09 11.96 5.39
N LEU A 49 -1.95 12.62 6.54
CA LEU A 49 -0.75 12.56 7.38
C LEU A 49 -0.51 11.15 7.94
N PHE A 50 -1.56 10.47 8.41
CA PHE A 50 -1.48 9.09 8.87
C PHE A 50 -1.03 8.16 7.74
N GLY A 51 -1.63 8.28 6.56
CA GLY A 51 -1.26 7.47 5.39
C GLY A 51 0.19 7.67 4.98
N LEU A 52 0.63 8.93 4.94
CA LEU A 52 1.99 9.29 4.59
C LEU A 52 3.00 8.73 5.60
N ILE A 53 2.87 9.09 6.88
CA ILE A 53 3.88 8.77 7.89
C ILE A 53 3.94 7.28 8.19
N ASN A 54 2.79 6.59 8.21
CA ASN A 54 2.76 5.14 8.45
C ASN A 54 3.59 4.36 7.42
N ASN A 55 3.69 4.88 6.18
CA ASN A 55 4.34 4.18 5.07
C ASN A 55 5.70 4.77 4.68
N VAL A 56 5.99 6.03 5.01
CA VAL A 56 7.22 6.71 4.57
C VAL A 56 8.48 6.03 5.14
N LEU A 57 8.40 5.52 6.36
CA LEU A 57 9.55 4.90 7.02
C LEU A 57 9.94 3.57 6.40
N TYR A 58 8.96 2.78 5.94
CA TYR A 58 9.21 1.58 5.14
C TYR A 58 10.05 1.93 3.90
N VAL A 59 9.68 2.98 3.18
CA VAL A 59 10.39 3.44 1.98
C VAL A 59 11.80 3.93 2.30
N VAL A 60 11.96 4.68 3.39
CA VAL A 60 13.28 5.16 3.85
C VAL A 60 14.18 4.00 4.24
N ILE A 61 13.67 3.00 4.97
CA ILE A 61 14.44 1.80 5.37
C ILE A 61 14.91 1.03 4.14
N LEU A 62 14.03 0.80 3.16
CA LEU A 62 14.40 0.13 1.91
C LEU A 62 15.42 0.92 1.09
N SER A 63 15.28 2.25 1.05
CA SER A 63 16.25 3.13 0.37
C SER A 63 17.62 3.10 1.05
N ALA A 64 17.63 3.02 2.39
CA ALA A 64 18.84 2.89 3.19
C ALA A 64 19.34 1.45 3.32
N ALA A 65 18.64 0.44 2.80
CA ALA A 65 18.96 -0.97 3.04
C ALA A 65 20.38 -1.33 2.54
N GLN A 66 20.78 -0.81 1.37
CA GLN A 66 22.13 -1.04 0.85
C GLN A 66 23.20 -0.45 1.79
N ASP A 67 22.94 0.74 2.34
CA ASP A 67 23.83 1.42 3.29
C ASP A 67 23.84 0.77 4.69
N LEU A 68 22.73 0.13 5.08
CA LEU A 68 22.53 -0.41 6.43
C LEU A 68 23.12 -1.80 6.61
N VAL A 69 23.01 -2.67 5.61
CA VAL A 69 23.19 -4.12 5.81
C VAL A 69 24.31 -4.72 4.95
N GLY A 70 24.99 -3.92 4.13
CA GLY A 70 26.23 -4.28 3.46
C GLY A 70 26.09 -5.56 2.61
N THR A 71 26.71 -6.65 3.07
CA THR A 71 26.76 -7.95 2.35
C THR A 71 25.53 -8.85 2.56
N LEU A 72 24.57 -8.45 3.39
CA LEU A 72 23.36 -9.27 3.58
C LEU A 72 22.49 -9.26 2.31
N PRO A 73 21.93 -10.42 1.92
CA PRO A 73 20.99 -10.48 0.82
C PRO A 73 19.82 -9.52 1.05
N LYS A 74 19.54 -8.66 0.06
CA LYS A 74 18.42 -7.69 0.09
C LYS A 74 17.09 -8.36 0.45
N GLY A 75 16.90 -9.61 0.02
CA GLY A 75 15.72 -10.40 0.34
C GLY A 75 15.51 -10.68 1.83
N ILE A 76 16.57 -10.81 2.64
CA ILE A 76 16.44 -10.98 4.10
C ILE A 76 15.94 -9.70 4.75
N VAL A 77 16.46 -8.55 4.30
CA VAL A 77 16.06 -7.23 4.80
C VAL A 77 14.60 -6.97 4.47
N LEU A 78 14.20 -7.26 3.22
CA LEU A 78 12.81 -7.19 2.79
C LEU A 78 11.91 -8.12 3.60
N LEU A 79 12.32 -9.37 3.82
CA LEU A 79 11.52 -10.32 4.59
C LEU A 79 11.35 -9.85 6.05
N ALA A 80 12.42 -9.32 6.67
CA ALA A 80 12.35 -8.73 8.00
C ALA A 80 11.47 -7.47 8.06
N ASP A 81 11.31 -6.77 6.94
CA ASP A 81 10.49 -5.56 6.82
C ASP A 81 9.02 -5.84 6.51
N VAL A 82 8.69 -6.99 5.90
CA VAL A 82 7.31 -7.32 5.49
C VAL A 82 6.66 -8.36 6.39
N ALA A 83 7.40 -9.39 6.82
CA ALA A 83 6.83 -10.50 7.59
C ALA A 83 6.22 -10.06 8.93
N PRO A 84 6.82 -9.15 9.73
CA PRO A 84 6.20 -8.70 10.98
C PRO A 84 4.88 -7.94 10.75
N SER A 85 4.81 -7.09 9.72
CA SER A 85 3.57 -6.42 9.30
C SER A 85 2.50 -7.44 8.89
N PHE A 86 2.85 -8.43 8.06
CA PHE A 86 1.94 -9.51 7.66
C PHE A 86 1.39 -10.27 8.88
N LEU A 87 2.26 -10.71 9.80
CA LEU A 87 1.85 -11.39 11.02
C LEU A 87 0.95 -10.51 11.90
N THR A 88 1.28 -9.23 12.00
CA THR A 88 0.44 -8.27 12.74
C THR A 88 -0.94 -8.17 12.12
N LYS A 89 -1.06 -7.99 10.79
CA LYS A 89 -2.35 -7.92 10.11
C LYS A 89 -3.11 -9.24 10.12
N LEU A 90 -2.41 -10.37 10.22
CA LEU A 90 -3.02 -11.69 10.31
C LEU A 90 -3.64 -11.95 11.68
N VAL A 91 -3.03 -11.47 12.77
CA VAL A 91 -3.46 -11.82 14.15
C VAL A 91 -4.17 -10.66 14.85
N ALA A 92 -3.75 -9.41 14.63
CA ALA A 92 -4.26 -8.24 15.35
C ALA A 92 -5.78 -8.00 15.18
N PRO A 93 -6.42 -8.18 14.01
CA PRO A 93 -7.86 -7.90 13.86
C PRO A 93 -8.73 -8.60 14.92
N TYR A 94 -8.31 -9.77 15.39
CA TYR A 94 -9.08 -10.61 16.33
C TYR A 94 -9.09 -10.10 17.77
N PHE A 95 -8.20 -9.19 18.14
CA PHE A 95 -8.11 -8.68 19.52
C PHE A 95 -7.88 -7.17 19.65
N ILE A 96 -7.44 -6.50 18.58
CA ILE A 96 -7.02 -5.10 18.64
C ILE A 96 -8.16 -4.14 19.00
N HIS A 97 -9.41 -4.53 18.74
CA HIS A 97 -10.62 -3.79 19.15
C HIS A 97 -10.67 -3.54 20.67
N ARG A 98 -10.07 -4.40 21.50
CA ARG A 98 -10.01 -4.24 22.97
C ARG A 98 -9.14 -3.06 23.42
N VAL A 99 -8.26 -2.55 22.56
CA VAL A 99 -7.36 -1.43 22.85
C VAL A 99 -7.88 -0.17 22.16
N GLY A 100 -7.99 0.96 22.85
CA GLY A 100 -8.45 2.20 22.21
C GLY A 100 -7.45 2.80 21.22
N TYR A 101 -7.93 3.51 20.19
CA TYR A 101 -7.11 4.10 19.12
C TYR A 101 -5.94 4.95 19.61
N GLY A 102 -6.14 5.80 20.63
CA GLY A 102 -5.07 6.63 21.18
C GLY A 102 -3.90 5.80 21.73
N ALA A 103 -4.18 4.71 22.45
CA ALA A 103 -3.14 3.83 22.96
C ALA A 103 -2.42 3.09 21.83
N ARG A 104 -3.16 2.59 20.82
CA ARG A 104 -2.58 1.95 19.62
C ARG A 104 -1.57 2.87 18.93
N ILE A 105 -1.97 4.11 18.65
CA ILE A 105 -1.12 5.10 17.96
C ILE A 105 0.12 5.43 18.77
N ALA A 106 0.01 5.62 20.09
CA ALA A 106 1.17 5.87 20.95
C ALA A 106 2.17 4.70 20.91
N VAL A 107 1.69 3.44 20.95
CA VAL A 107 2.52 2.24 20.83
C VAL A 107 3.22 2.18 19.47
N PHE A 108 2.50 2.41 18.38
CA PHE A 108 3.10 2.38 17.03
C PHE A 108 4.17 3.45 16.86
N VAL A 109 3.90 4.68 17.32
CA VAL A 109 4.90 5.76 17.30
C VAL A 109 6.13 5.41 18.12
N ALA A 110 5.97 4.80 19.31
CA ALA A 110 7.10 4.34 20.10
C ALA A 110 7.89 3.25 19.37
N LEU A 111 7.23 2.22 18.83
CA LEU A 111 7.86 1.14 18.08
C LEU A 111 8.64 1.66 16.87
N SER A 112 8.04 2.56 16.09
CA SER A 112 8.65 3.13 14.90
C SER A 112 9.83 4.03 15.22
N THR A 113 9.70 4.91 16.22
CA THR A 113 10.78 5.80 16.65
C THR A 113 11.95 5.00 17.21
N VAL A 114 11.68 4.01 18.07
CA VAL A 114 12.73 3.12 18.61
C VAL A 114 13.39 2.33 17.47
N GLY A 115 12.60 1.78 16.54
CA GLY A 115 13.12 1.04 15.38
C GLY A 115 14.08 1.89 14.53
N MET A 116 13.69 3.11 14.19
CA MET A 116 14.52 4.05 13.43
C MET A 116 15.77 4.49 14.20
N LEU A 117 15.65 4.73 15.51
CA LEU A 117 16.81 5.07 16.36
C LEU A 117 17.79 3.90 16.47
N LEU A 118 17.31 2.65 16.57
CA LEU A 118 18.18 1.48 16.53
C LEU A 118 18.96 1.42 15.22
N LEU A 119 18.32 1.68 14.08
CA LEU A 119 18.98 1.74 12.78
C LEU A 119 20.01 2.88 12.69
N ALA A 120 19.65 4.07 13.19
CA ALA A 120 20.50 5.27 13.13
C ALA A 120 21.72 5.18 14.05
N LEU A 121 21.55 4.63 15.27
CA LEU A 121 22.57 4.65 16.32
C LEU A 121 23.44 3.40 16.32
N THR A 122 23.01 2.29 15.68
CA THR A 122 23.82 1.07 15.61
C THR A 122 24.97 1.23 14.61
N PRO A 123 26.23 1.09 15.06
CA PRO A 123 27.38 1.17 14.16
C PRO A 123 27.37 0.12 13.05
N ALA A 124 28.13 0.37 11.98
CA ALA A 124 28.21 -0.55 10.85
C ALA A 124 28.82 -1.90 11.26
N GLU A 125 29.71 -1.87 12.26
CA GLU A 125 30.50 -2.98 12.76
C GLU A 125 29.77 -3.79 13.87
N ARG A 126 28.62 -3.32 14.36
CA ARG A 126 27.82 -4.02 15.38
C ARG A 126 26.80 -4.99 14.76
N SER A 127 26.36 -5.92 15.63
CA SER A 127 25.38 -6.98 15.38
C SER A 127 24.27 -6.59 14.39
N VAL A 128 24.29 -7.25 13.23
CA VAL A 128 23.21 -7.32 12.24
C VAL A 128 21.84 -7.52 12.90
N GLY A 129 21.79 -8.33 13.97
CA GLY A 129 20.55 -8.60 14.70
C GLY A 129 19.90 -7.36 15.30
N VAL A 130 20.67 -6.36 15.76
CA VAL A 130 20.12 -5.11 16.30
C VAL A 130 19.50 -4.26 15.18
N LYS A 131 20.13 -4.23 14.01
CA LYS A 131 19.58 -3.54 12.84
C LYS A 131 18.30 -4.23 12.36
N LEU A 132 18.29 -5.56 12.26
CA LEU A 132 17.10 -6.33 11.93
C LEU A 132 15.99 -6.15 12.95
N LEU A 133 16.30 -6.07 14.25
CA LEU A 133 15.31 -5.73 15.28
C LEU A 133 14.70 -4.34 15.02
N GLY A 134 15.52 -3.36 14.66
CA GLY A 134 15.03 -2.03 14.28
C GLY A 134 14.04 -2.06 13.11
N VAL A 135 14.36 -2.82 12.05
CA VAL A 135 13.45 -3.06 10.92
C VAL A 135 12.16 -3.73 11.38
N VAL A 136 12.24 -4.78 12.21
CA VAL A 136 11.07 -5.50 12.72
C VAL A 136 10.15 -4.58 13.53
N LEU A 137 10.68 -3.73 14.40
CA LEU A 137 9.86 -2.79 15.18
C LEU A 137 9.14 -1.77 14.28
N ALA A 138 9.82 -1.25 13.26
CA ALA A 138 9.20 -0.36 12.28
C ALA A 138 8.11 -1.07 11.46
N SER A 139 8.35 -2.33 11.07
CA SER A 139 7.38 -3.17 10.36
C SER A 139 6.12 -3.46 11.20
N LEU A 140 6.28 -3.79 12.48
CA LEU A 140 5.16 -3.98 13.42
C LEU A 140 4.32 -2.70 13.56
N SER A 141 4.98 -1.54 13.66
CA SER A 141 4.30 -0.24 13.69
C SER A 141 3.50 0.01 12.42
N SER A 142 4.10 -0.19 11.25
CA SER A 142 3.43 0.05 9.97
C SER A 142 2.21 -0.85 9.78
N GLY A 143 2.32 -2.14 10.09
CA GLY A 143 1.21 -3.10 9.96
C GLY A 143 0.07 -2.83 10.94
N GLY A 144 0.39 -2.58 12.21
CA GLY A 144 -0.63 -2.25 13.22
C GLY A 144 -1.27 -0.88 13.00
N GLY A 145 -0.47 0.09 12.54
CA GLY A 145 -0.92 1.42 12.18
C GLY A 145 -1.88 1.39 11.01
N GLU A 146 -1.55 0.71 9.91
CA GLU A 146 -2.44 0.57 8.76
C GLU A 146 -3.79 -0.04 9.13
N LEU A 147 -3.78 -1.14 9.90
CA LEU A 147 -5.01 -1.75 10.39
C LEU A 147 -5.85 -0.75 11.20
N SER A 148 -5.20 0.03 12.06
CA SER A 148 -5.89 1.00 12.92
C SER A 148 -6.42 2.17 12.12
N PHE A 149 -5.65 2.79 11.23
CA PHE A 149 -6.15 3.94 10.46
C PHE A 149 -7.20 3.54 9.43
N LEU A 150 -7.07 2.36 8.79
CA LEU A 150 -8.14 1.82 7.95
C LEU A 150 -9.41 1.57 8.78
N GLY A 151 -9.30 0.97 9.97
CA GLY A 151 -10.42 0.83 10.90
C GLY A 151 -11.04 2.18 11.26
N LEU A 152 -10.22 3.20 11.52
CA LEU A 152 -10.67 4.55 11.86
C LEU A 152 -11.47 5.20 10.74
N THR A 153 -11.22 4.87 9.46
CA THR A 153 -12.00 5.41 8.33
C THR A 153 -13.48 5.05 8.41
N HIS A 154 -13.84 3.98 9.14
CA HIS A 154 -15.23 3.62 9.41
C HIS A 154 -16.02 4.79 10.02
N TYR A 155 -15.42 5.50 10.98
CA TYR A 155 -16.06 6.60 11.71
C TYR A 155 -16.07 7.92 10.96
N TYR A 156 -15.11 8.12 10.05
CA TYR A 156 -14.89 9.39 9.34
C TYR A 156 -15.31 9.37 7.85
N GLY A 157 -15.86 8.25 7.38
CA GLY A 157 -16.47 8.12 6.05
C GLY A 157 -15.48 8.07 4.88
N HIS A 158 -16.00 7.98 3.66
CA HIS A 158 -15.21 7.69 2.46
C HIS A 158 -14.10 8.71 2.15
N MET A 159 -14.28 9.98 2.52
CA MET A 159 -13.26 11.01 2.28
C MET A 159 -12.02 10.79 3.15
N SER A 160 -12.17 10.21 4.34
CA SER A 160 -11.03 9.82 5.18
C SER A 160 -10.22 8.69 4.52
N LEU A 161 -10.89 7.70 3.92
CA LEU A 161 -10.24 6.64 3.15
C LEU A 161 -9.52 7.17 1.90
N ALA A 162 -10.12 8.13 1.20
CA ALA A 162 -9.48 8.76 0.05
C ALA A 162 -8.22 9.54 0.46
N ALA A 163 -8.27 10.30 1.56
CA ALA A 163 -7.12 11.00 2.11
C ALA A 163 -6.02 10.03 2.57
N TRP A 164 -6.37 8.96 3.29
CA TRP A 164 -5.46 7.87 3.65
C TRP A 164 -4.82 7.25 2.41
N GLY A 165 -5.62 6.86 1.43
CA GLY A 165 -5.14 6.30 0.16
C GLY A 165 -4.16 7.24 -0.55
N SER A 166 -4.47 8.53 -0.65
CA SER A 166 -3.57 9.52 -1.24
C SER A 166 -2.25 9.65 -0.46
N GLY A 167 -2.31 9.73 0.88
CA GLY A 167 -1.13 9.83 1.74
C GLY A 167 -0.22 8.61 1.63
N THR A 168 -0.79 7.41 1.65
CA THR A 168 -0.04 6.16 1.44
C THR A 168 0.60 6.10 0.04
N GLY A 169 -0.08 6.58 -1.01
CA GLY A 169 0.50 6.69 -2.35
C GLY A 169 1.64 7.71 -2.45
N ALA A 170 1.54 8.82 -1.72
CA ALA A 170 2.59 9.84 -1.66
C ALA A 170 3.85 9.36 -0.91
N ALA A 171 3.71 8.42 0.03
CA ALA A 171 4.81 7.94 0.86
C ALA A 171 5.99 7.37 0.06
N GLY A 172 5.72 6.72 -1.08
CA GLY A 172 6.75 6.24 -2.00
C GLY A 172 7.64 7.36 -2.55
N LEU A 173 6.99 8.40 -3.08
CA LEU A 173 7.68 9.55 -3.67
C LEU A 173 8.37 10.40 -2.60
N VAL A 174 7.67 10.67 -1.50
CA VAL A 174 8.17 11.49 -0.39
C VAL A 174 9.30 10.78 0.34
N GLY A 175 9.21 9.47 0.59
CA GLY A 175 10.23 8.73 1.32
C GLY A 175 11.56 8.64 0.56
N ALA A 176 11.50 8.28 -0.72
CA ALA A 176 12.68 8.24 -1.58
C ALA A 176 13.28 9.65 -1.76
N GLY A 177 12.43 10.64 -2.06
CA GLY A 177 12.85 12.04 -2.21
C GLY A 177 13.45 12.63 -0.95
N LEU A 178 12.87 12.34 0.23
CA LEU A 178 13.37 12.79 1.53
C LEU A 178 14.74 12.19 1.82
N TYR A 179 14.94 10.89 1.59
CA TYR A 179 16.24 10.25 1.83
C TYR A 179 17.34 10.85 0.96
N VAL A 180 17.07 11.02 -0.35
CA VAL A 180 18.02 11.66 -1.28
C VAL A 180 18.30 13.10 -0.87
N LEU A 181 17.27 13.88 -0.52
CA LEU A 181 17.43 15.27 -0.08
C LEU A 181 18.33 15.36 1.16
N LEU A 182 18.14 14.48 2.14
CA LEU A 182 18.96 14.46 3.35
C LEU A 182 20.41 14.05 3.06
N ARG A 183 20.62 13.05 2.20
CA ARG A 183 21.96 12.53 1.85
C ARG A 183 22.75 13.46 0.94
N GLU A 184 22.14 13.92 -0.14
CA GLU A 184 22.81 14.68 -1.21
C GLU A 184 22.58 16.19 -1.10
N GLY A 185 21.38 16.62 -0.73
CA GLY A 185 21.04 18.04 -0.63
C GLY A 185 21.58 18.69 0.65
N VAL A 186 21.34 18.07 1.80
CA VAL A 186 21.79 18.56 3.12
C VAL A 186 23.18 18.03 3.48
N GLY A 187 23.62 16.92 2.86
CA GLY A 187 24.91 16.31 3.15
C GLY A 187 24.96 15.52 4.45
N LEU A 188 23.82 15.09 5.00
CA LEU A 188 23.80 14.26 6.21
C LEU A 188 24.32 12.86 5.90
N GLY A 189 25.09 12.28 6.82
CA GLY A 189 25.41 10.86 6.80
C GLY A 189 24.15 9.98 6.95
N VAL A 190 24.27 8.68 6.70
CA VAL A 190 23.18 7.70 6.85
C VAL A 190 22.57 7.77 8.26
N ARG A 191 23.42 7.82 9.30
CA ARG A 191 22.98 7.94 10.70
C ARG A 191 22.17 9.23 10.95
N GLY A 192 22.64 10.36 10.45
CA GLY A 192 21.95 11.65 10.60
C GLY A 192 20.60 11.65 9.87
N SER A 193 20.57 11.10 8.65
CA SER A 193 19.36 11.01 7.83
C SER A 193 18.29 10.14 8.51
N LEU A 194 18.67 8.95 8.99
CA LEU A 194 17.77 8.05 9.72
C LEU A 194 17.34 8.65 11.07
N GLY A 195 18.22 9.37 11.76
CA GLY A 195 17.90 10.08 13.00
C GLY A 195 16.84 11.18 12.81
N VAL A 196 16.90 11.93 11.70
CA VAL A 196 15.84 12.90 11.34
C VAL A 196 14.53 12.15 11.05
N CYS A 197 14.58 11.06 10.28
CA CYS A 197 13.41 10.27 9.97
C CYS A 197 12.77 9.63 11.22
N ALA A 198 13.53 9.38 12.28
CA ALA A 198 13.00 8.85 13.55
C ALA A 198 12.00 9.80 14.25
N VAL A 199 11.97 11.09 13.89
CA VAL A 199 11.02 12.08 14.42
C VAL A 199 9.69 12.05 13.68
N LEU A 200 9.65 11.54 12.45
CA LEU A 200 8.44 11.55 11.60
C LEU A 200 7.21 10.91 12.28
N PRO A 201 7.31 9.77 13.00
CA PRO A 201 6.17 9.16 13.70
C PRO A 201 5.45 10.11 14.67
N VAL A 202 6.13 11.12 15.23
CA VAL A 202 5.49 12.13 16.09
C VAL A 202 4.37 12.87 15.35
N GLY A 203 4.47 13.01 14.03
CA GLY A 203 3.39 13.58 13.22
C GLY A 203 2.08 12.78 13.31
N MET A 204 2.12 11.47 13.60
CA MET A 204 0.90 10.69 13.85
C MET A 204 0.24 11.06 15.18
N ILE A 205 1.03 11.40 16.22
CA ILE A 205 0.50 11.96 17.47
C ILE A 205 -0.15 13.32 17.20
N VAL A 206 0.56 14.20 16.49
CA VAL A 206 0.02 15.52 16.13
C VAL A 206 -1.26 15.39 15.32
N GLY A 207 -1.29 14.47 14.35
CA GLY A 207 -2.47 14.19 13.55
C GLY A 207 -3.66 13.73 14.40
N PHE A 208 -3.45 12.82 15.35
CA PHE A 208 -4.55 12.23 16.13
C PHE A 208 -5.06 13.13 17.26
N TRP A 209 -4.17 13.75 18.04
CA TRP A 209 -4.58 14.59 19.18
C TRP A 209 -4.74 16.07 18.82
N GLY A 210 -4.02 16.56 17.80
CA GLY A 210 -3.97 17.98 17.45
C GLY A 210 -4.82 18.37 16.24
N VAL A 211 -4.95 17.49 15.23
CA VAL A 211 -5.65 17.82 13.97
C VAL A 211 -7.03 17.16 13.90
N LEU A 212 -7.10 15.85 14.14
CA LEU A 212 -8.32 15.07 13.98
C LEU A 212 -9.41 15.50 14.98
N ASP A 213 -10.64 15.68 14.48
CA ASP A 213 -11.79 15.92 15.34
C ASP A 213 -12.19 14.63 16.06
N ARG A 214 -11.85 14.51 17.34
CA ARG A 214 -12.10 13.31 18.16
C ARG A 214 -13.51 13.25 18.74
N THR A 215 -14.32 14.31 18.62
CA THR A 215 -15.71 14.30 19.10
C THR A 215 -16.52 13.19 18.42
N VAL A 216 -16.26 12.92 17.15
CA VAL A 216 -16.84 11.80 16.38
C VAL A 216 -16.60 10.44 17.05
N LEU A 217 -15.43 10.24 17.68
CA LEU A 217 -15.11 9.01 18.40
C LEU A 217 -15.76 8.97 19.78
N GLU A 218 -15.98 10.13 20.40
CA GLU A 218 -16.63 10.25 21.71
C GLU A 218 -18.15 10.06 21.60
N ASP A 219 -18.78 10.65 20.59
CA ASP A 219 -20.19 10.48 20.24
C ASP A 219 -20.46 9.08 19.67
N GLY A 220 -19.51 8.56 18.88
CA GLY A 220 -19.53 7.21 18.34
C GLY A 220 -19.40 6.11 19.40
N ARG A 221 -18.91 6.40 20.62
CA ARG A 221 -18.92 5.42 21.72
C ARG A 221 -20.32 5.05 22.20
N GLY A 222 -21.34 5.86 21.89
CA GLY A 222 -22.76 5.52 22.13
C GLY A 222 -23.43 4.70 21.02
N LYS A 223 -22.77 4.54 19.86
CA LYS A 223 -23.21 3.72 18.72
C LYS A 223 -22.17 2.66 18.30
N GLY A 224 -21.11 2.53 19.08
CA GLY A 224 -19.88 1.85 18.71
C GLY A 224 -19.94 0.43 19.20
N TYR A 225 -19.89 -0.52 18.25
CA TYR A 225 -19.72 -1.95 18.51
C TYR A 225 -20.63 -2.40 19.65
N GLU A 226 -21.93 -2.52 19.38
CA GLU A 226 -22.70 -3.54 20.11
C GLU A 226 -21.86 -4.81 19.99
N VAL A 227 -21.39 -5.28 21.14
CA VAL A 227 -20.92 -6.63 21.29
C VAL A 227 -22.06 -7.49 20.74
N LEU A 228 -21.97 -7.90 19.47
CA LEU A 228 -22.91 -8.85 18.89
C LEU A 228 -22.71 -10.15 19.65
N GLY A 229 -23.44 -10.26 20.76
CA GLY A 229 -23.25 -11.23 21.82
C GLY A 229 -23.74 -10.81 23.22
N GLU A 230 -24.23 -9.57 23.45
CA GLU A 230 -24.72 -9.18 24.79
C GLU A 230 -26.20 -8.83 24.94
N GLU A 231 -27.00 -8.63 23.89
CA GLU A 231 -28.47 -8.52 24.06
C GLU A 231 -29.24 -9.27 22.96
N ASP A 232 -29.65 -10.49 23.31
CA ASP A 232 -31.04 -10.94 23.18
C ASP A 232 -31.24 -12.00 24.27
N GLY A 233 -31.49 -11.50 25.48
CA GLY A 233 -32.20 -12.25 26.51
C GLY A 233 -33.67 -12.33 26.11
N GLU A 234 -33.98 -13.04 25.03
CA GLU A 234 -35.27 -13.71 24.91
C GLU A 234 -34.99 -15.17 25.27
N GLU A 235 -35.36 -15.52 26.49
CA GLU A 235 -35.54 -16.89 26.93
C GLU A 235 -36.56 -17.54 26.00
N GLU A 236 -36.11 -18.09 24.86
CA GLU A 236 -36.84 -19.20 24.27
C GLU A 236 -36.69 -20.38 25.22
N GLU A 237 -37.66 -20.51 26.13
CA GLU A 237 -37.94 -21.72 26.91
C GLU A 237 -38.20 -22.88 25.92
N LEU A 238 -37.13 -23.49 25.43
CA LEU A 238 -37.19 -24.86 24.95
C LEU A 238 -37.25 -25.76 26.18
N GLU A 239 -38.46 -26.15 26.54
CA GLU A 239 -38.71 -27.31 27.40
C GLU A 239 -38.02 -28.53 26.76
N GLU A 240 -36.86 -28.93 27.29
CA GLU A 240 -36.34 -30.28 27.08
C GLU A 240 -36.00 -30.96 28.41
N ASP A 241 -36.79 -31.99 28.65
CA ASP A 241 -36.57 -33.14 29.51
C ASP A 241 -35.22 -33.83 29.20
N GLY A 242 -34.57 -34.35 30.24
CA GLY A 242 -33.53 -35.39 30.11
C GLY A 242 -32.08 -34.92 30.06
N GLY A 243 -31.29 -35.38 31.03
CA GLY A 243 -29.88 -35.03 31.21
C GLY A 243 -28.95 -35.40 30.03
N GLY A 244 -28.09 -34.44 29.69
CA GLY A 244 -26.92 -34.61 28.83
C GLY A 244 -25.87 -33.55 29.21
N GLU A 245 -24.59 -33.92 29.22
CA GLU A 245 -23.46 -33.06 29.60
C GLU A 245 -23.46 -31.74 28.83
N ARG A 246 -23.58 -30.61 29.55
CA ARG A 246 -23.42 -29.27 28.98
C ARG A 246 -21.94 -29.03 28.68
N GLU A 247 -21.55 -29.18 27.42
CA GLU A 247 -20.27 -28.70 26.93
C GLU A 247 -20.28 -27.16 26.95
N VAL A 248 -19.52 -26.56 27.87
CA VAL A 248 -19.35 -25.11 28.00
C VAL A 248 -18.47 -24.62 26.85
N VAL A 249 -19.06 -24.39 25.67
CA VAL A 249 -18.38 -23.66 24.59
C VAL A 249 -18.30 -22.19 24.99
N THR A 250 -17.09 -21.74 25.33
CA THR A 250 -16.82 -20.36 25.77
C THR A 250 -17.26 -19.33 24.72
N VAL A 251 -17.87 -18.24 25.19
CA VAL A 251 -18.36 -17.11 24.37
C VAL A 251 -17.27 -16.53 23.45
N GLU A 252 -16.01 -16.54 23.88
CA GLU A 252 -14.86 -16.13 23.06
C GLU A 252 -14.64 -17.02 21.82
N GLY A 253 -14.89 -18.33 21.93
CA GLY A 253 -14.80 -19.27 20.81
C GLY A 253 -15.86 -19.02 19.73
N ARG A 254 -17.07 -18.58 20.15
CA ARG A 254 -18.14 -18.17 19.21
C ARG A 254 -17.78 -16.87 18.48
N SER A 255 -17.17 -15.89 19.16
CA SER A 255 -16.70 -14.63 18.55
C SER A 255 -15.57 -14.86 17.54
N PHE A 256 -14.56 -15.69 17.86
CA PHE A 256 -13.47 -16.01 16.94
C PHE A 256 -13.95 -16.78 15.69
N MET A 257 -14.81 -17.79 15.87
CA MET A 257 -15.35 -18.57 14.75
C MET A 257 -16.24 -17.72 13.82
N ALA A 258 -17.01 -16.79 14.40
CA ALA A 258 -17.79 -15.82 13.63
C ALA A 258 -16.89 -14.85 12.83
N GLN A 259 -15.78 -14.38 13.42
CA GLN A 259 -14.80 -13.54 12.73
C GLN A 259 -14.07 -14.31 11.61
N LEU A 260 -13.72 -15.57 11.83
CA LEU A 260 -13.10 -16.42 10.81
C LEU A 260 -14.06 -16.68 9.63
N ARG A 261 -15.34 -16.94 9.91
CA ARG A 261 -16.38 -17.07 8.88
C ARG A 261 -16.53 -15.79 8.07
N ARG A 262 -16.47 -14.62 8.72
CA ARG A 262 -16.49 -13.30 8.06
C ARG A 262 -15.26 -13.08 7.16
N SER A 263 -14.05 -13.34 7.66
CA SER A 263 -12.83 -13.31 6.84
C SER A 263 -12.93 -14.19 5.60
N ARG A 264 -13.53 -15.38 5.72
CA ARG A 264 -13.77 -16.29 4.60
C ARG A 264 -14.73 -15.70 3.55
N ALA A 265 -15.77 -14.99 3.98
CA ALA A 265 -16.71 -14.33 3.07
C ALA A 265 -16.08 -13.15 2.30
N LEU A 266 -15.13 -12.44 2.93
CA LEU A 266 -14.38 -11.35 2.29
C LEU A 266 -13.31 -11.86 1.31
N PHE A 267 -12.88 -13.12 1.46
CA PHE A 267 -11.70 -13.62 0.77
C PHE A 267 -11.80 -13.52 -0.75
N ILE A 268 -12.86 -14.07 -1.34
CA ILE A 268 -13.06 -14.05 -2.79
C ILE A 268 -13.29 -12.62 -3.31
N PRO A 269 -14.30 -11.87 -2.85
CA PRO A 269 -14.63 -10.59 -3.48
C PRO A 269 -13.55 -9.51 -3.32
N TYR A 270 -12.80 -9.51 -2.20
CA TYR A 270 -11.92 -8.39 -1.84
C TYR A 270 -10.47 -8.82 -1.62
N MET A 271 -10.22 -9.86 -0.83
CA MET A 271 -8.85 -10.23 -0.43
C MET A 271 -8.06 -10.84 -1.59
N LEU A 272 -8.67 -11.72 -2.37
CA LEU A 272 -8.02 -12.43 -3.47
C LEU A 272 -7.60 -11.49 -4.62
N PRO A 273 -8.44 -10.58 -5.15
CA PRO A 273 -7.98 -9.64 -6.17
C PRO A 273 -6.87 -8.71 -5.64
N LEU A 274 -6.95 -8.28 -4.37
CA LEU A 274 -5.90 -7.50 -3.72
C LEU A 274 -4.59 -8.31 -3.59
N LEU A 275 -4.68 -9.56 -3.13
CA LEU A 275 -3.54 -10.47 -3.03
C LEU A 275 -2.88 -10.67 -4.41
N LEU A 276 -3.67 -10.93 -5.45
CA LEU A 276 -3.16 -11.17 -6.80
C LEU A 276 -2.44 -9.94 -7.37
N VAL A 277 -2.99 -8.74 -7.19
CA VAL A 277 -2.35 -7.52 -7.68
C VAL A 277 -1.00 -7.30 -6.97
N TYR A 278 -0.95 -7.50 -5.65
CA TYR A 278 0.26 -7.31 -4.84
C TYR A 278 1.33 -8.37 -5.14
N VAL A 279 0.94 -9.64 -5.33
CA VAL A 279 1.87 -10.69 -5.77
C VAL A 279 2.48 -10.31 -7.12
N ALA A 280 1.66 -9.93 -8.09
CA ALA A 280 2.15 -9.64 -9.44
C ALA A 280 3.01 -8.37 -9.50
N GLU A 281 2.56 -7.26 -8.91
CA GLU A 281 3.30 -5.98 -8.92
C GLU A 281 4.63 -6.07 -8.15
N TYR A 282 4.67 -6.69 -6.97
CA TYR A 282 5.93 -6.81 -6.23
C TYR A 282 6.88 -7.82 -6.87
N THR A 283 6.36 -8.85 -7.55
CA THR A 283 7.20 -9.76 -8.34
C THR A 283 7.82 -9.03 -9.54
N ILE A 284 7.07 -8.14 -10.20
CA ILE A 284 7.62 -7.25 -11.24
C ILE A 284 8.73 -6.39 -10.64
N ASN A 285 8.42 -5.63 -9.59
CA ASN A 285 9.33 -4.65 -9.02
C ASN A 285 10.61 -5.29 -8.45
N GLN A 286 10.51 -6.41 -7.76
CA GLN A 286 11.65 -7.01 -7.06
C GLN A 286 12.35 -8.10 -7.86
N GLY A 287 11.61 -8.85 -8.69
CA GLY A 287 12.15 -10.00 -9.42
C GLY A 287 12.50 -9.71 -10.88
N VAL A 288 11.64 -8.96 -11.59
CA VAL A 288 11.78 -8.75 -13.04
C VAL A 288 12.53 -7.46 -13.35
N ALA A 289 12.13 -6.34 -12.73
CA ALA A 289 12.63 -4.99 -13.01
C ALA A 289 14.16 -4.84 -12.92
N PRO A 290 14.89 -5.48 -11.98
CA PRO A 290 16.36 -5.43 -11.96
C PRO A 290 17.02 -5.96 -13.25
N THR A 291 16.31 -6.80 -14.02
CA THR A 291 16.78 -7.42 -15.27
C THR A 291 16.20 -6.76 -16.53
N LEU A 292 15.33 -5.75 -16.39
CA LEU A 292 14.76 -4.98 -17.50
C LEU A 292 15.71 -3.89 -17.97
N LEU A 293 16.87 -4.29 -18.47
CA LEU A 293 17.93 -3.39 -18.92
C LEU A 293 17.91 -3.23 -20.44
N PHE A 294 18.41 -2.09 -20.92
CA PHE A 294 18.55 -1.74 -22.34
C PHE A 294 19.97 -1.25 -22.63
N PRO A 295 20.44 -1.33 -23.89
CA PRO A 295 21.72 -0.74 -24.28
C PRO A 295 21.77 0.75 -23.89
N LEU A 296 22.89 1.18 -23.29
CA LEU A 296 23.02 2.54 -22.74
C LEU A 296 22.88 3.61 -23.83
N ASP A 297 23.41 3.34 -25.02
CA ASP A 297 23.31 4.18 -26.23
C ASP A 297 21.87 4.39 -26.74
N GLN A 298 20.94 3.51 -26.35
CA GLN A 298 19.52 3.56 -26.72
C GLN A 298 18.61 3.93 -25.55
N SER A 299 19.21 4.31 -24.42
CA SER A 299 18.51 4.65 -23.18
C SER A 299 18.84 6.08 -22.76
N PRO A 300 18.03 6.70 -21.87
CA PRO A 300 18.35 8.02 -21.34
C PRO A 300 19.41 7.99 -20.22
N PHE A 301 20.17 6.90 -20.08
CA PHE A 301 21.05 6.67 -18.93
C PHE A 301 22.49 6.38 -19.35
N ASP A 302 23.42 6.92 -18.56
CA ASP A 302 24.86 6.65 -18.71
C ASP A 302 25.31 5.37 -17.98
N GLU A 303 24.50 4.86 -17.04
CA GLU A 303 24.82 3.69 -16.21
C GLU A 303 23.61 2.78 -15.98
N PHE A 304 23.81 1.46 -15.98
CA PHE A 304 22.74 0.46 -15.79
C PHE A 304 22.04 0.57 -14.42
N ARG A 305 22.72 1.09 -13.39
CA ARG A 305 22.09 1.27 -12.07
C ARG A 305 20.97 2.31 -12.05
N ALA A 306 20.89 3.18 -13.06
CA ALA A 306 19.89 4.25 -13.13
C ALA A 306 18.49 3.75 -13.54
N PHE A 307 18.38 2.57 -14.16
CA PHE A 307 17.09 2.01 -14.60
C PHE A 307 16.15 1.73 -13.43
N TYR A 308 16.64 1.03 -12.41
CA TYR A 308 15.82 0.56 -11.28
C TYR A 308 15.20 1.72 -10.47
N PRO A 309 15.93 2.79 -10.10
CA PRO A 309 15.34 3.97 -9.47
C PRO A 309 14.26 4.65 -10.34
N VAL A 310 14.45 4.73 -11.65
CA VAL A 310 13.45 5.36 -12.54
C VAL A 310 12.20 4.50 -12.67
N TYR A 311 12.33 3.18 -12.77
CA TYR A 311 11.18 2.28 -12.68
C TYR A 311 10.43 2.46 -11.36
N GLY A 312 11.15 2.49 -10.23
CA GLY A 312 10.56 2.75 -8.92
C GLY A 312 9.83 4.09 -8.85
N PHE A 313 10.40 5.17 -9.41
CA PHE A 313 9.74 6.48 -9.45
C PHE A 313 8.45 6.46 -10.28
N LEU A 314 8.48 5.90 -11.48
CA LEU A 314 7.30 5.82 -12.36
C LEU A 314 6.19 4.98 -11.76
N TYR A 315 6.55 3.84 -11.16
CA TYR A 315 5.63 3.00 -10.41
C TYR A 315 4.95 3.80 -9.30
N GLN A 316 5.73 4.45 -8.41
CA GLN A 316 5.18 5.20 -7.28
C GLN A 316 4.34 6.41 -7.73
N LEU A 317 4.68 7.03 -8.86
CA LEU A 317 3.86 8.08 -9.46
C LEU A 317 2.49 7.54 -9.90
N GLY A 318 2.46 6.37 -10.54
CA GLY A 318 1.22 5.67 -10.88
C GLY A 318 0.39 5.31 -9.64
N VAL A 319 1.02 4.78 -8.59
CA VAL A 319 0.36 4.46 -7.32
C VAL A 319 -0.24 5.71 -6.69
N PHE A 320 0.50 6.81 -6.62
CA PHE A 320 0.02 8.07 -6.06
C PHE A 320 -1.20 8.62 -6.81
N ILE A 321 -1.14 8.65 -8.15
CA ILE A 321 -2.25 9.12 -9.00
C ILE A 321 -3.48 8.25 -8.80
N SER A 322 -3.34 6.94 -8.86
CA SER A 322 -4.47 6.01 -8.76
C SER A 322 -5.13 6.02 -7.38
N ARG A 323 -4.35 6.03 -6.28
CA ARG A 323 -4.93 6.13 -4.93
C ARG A 323 -5.62 7.48 -4.68
N SER A 324 -5.06 8.57 -5.21
CA SER A 324 -5.66 9.91 -5.13
C SER A 324 -6.89 10.09 -6.02
N SER A 325 -7.10 9.19 -6.98
CA SER A 325 -8.23 9.27 -7.91
C SER A 325 -9.55 8.75 -7.35
N SER A 326 -9.54 8.05 -6.21
CA SER A 326 -10.73 7.36 -5.67
C SER A 326 -11.98 8.22 -5.45
N PRO A 327 -11.90 9.52 -5.08
CA PRO A 327 -13.09 10.37 -5.02
C PRO A 327 -13.74 10.58 -6.40
N PHE A 328 -12.95 10.54 -7.47
CA PHE A 328 -13.36 10.88 -8.83
C PHE A 328 -13.69 9.65 -9.68
N VAL A 329 -12.93 8.57 -9.49
CA VAL A 329 -12.99 7.35 -10.28
C VAL A 329 -13.09 6.14 -9.35
N ARG A 330 -14.25 5.48 -9.38
CA ARG A 330 -14.52 4.25 -8.64
C ARG A 330 -14.53 3.04 -9.58
N ILE A 331 -13.84 1.98 -9.18
CA ILE A 331 -13.71 0.71 -9.87
C ILE A 331 -14.31 -0.39 -9.00
N HIS A 332 -15.52 -0.84 -9.36
CA HIS A 332 -16.21 -1.90 -8.62
C HIS A 332 -15.75 -3.32 -9.03
N ARG A 333 -15.19 -3.48 -10.24
CA ARG A 333 -14.72 -4.78 -10.75
C ARG A 333 -13.24 -4.99 -10.44
N LEU A 334 -12.91 -5.38 -9.20
CA LEU A 334 -11.53 -5.51 -8.71
C LEU A 334 -10.69 -6.58 -9.44
N TYR A 335 -11.34 -7.65 -9.94
CA TYR A 335 -10.64 -8.72 -10.65
C TYR A 335 -10.05 -8.30 -12.00
N LEU A 336 -10.69 -7.36 -12.70
CA LEU A 336 -10.20 -6.92 -14.01
C LEU A 336 -8.79 -6.28 -13.92
N PRO A 337 -8.57 -5.24 -13.10
CA PRO A 337 -7.23 -4.69 -12.91
C PRO A 337 -6.25 -5.70 -12.28
N ALA A 338 -6.70 -6.59 -11.39
CA ALA A 338 -5.83 -7.65 -10.85
C ALA A 338 -5.33 -8.62 -11.94
N LEU A 339 -6.19 -9.05 -12.86
CA LEU A 339 -5.80 -9.91 -13.98
C LEU A 339 -4.93 -9.19 -15.01
N LEU A 340 -5.19 -7.90 -15.26
CA LEU A 340 -4.33 -7.06 -16.09
C LEU A 340 -2.93 -6.92 -15.47
N GLN A 341 -2.83 -6.87 -14.15
CA GLN A 341 -1.57 -6.85 -13.44
C GLN A 341 -0.79 -8.16 -13.59
N VAL A 342 -1.46 -9.31 -13.50
CA VAL A 342 -0.85 -10.61 -13.81
C VAL A 342 -0.38 -10.68 -15.27
N ALA A 343 -1.16 -10.11 -16.20
CA ALA A 343 -0.76 -10.01 -17.60
C ALA A 343 0.49 -9.13 -17.78
N ASN A 344 0.61 -8.01 -17.05
CA ASN A 344 1.82 -7.18 -17.03
C ASN A 344 3.04 -7.99 -16.58
N LEU A 345 2.90 -8.79 -15.52
CA LEU A 345 3.99 -9.67 -15.04
C LEU A 345 4.43 -10.61 -16.16
N VAL A 346 3.50 -11.30 -16.80
CA VAL A 346 3.81 -12.22 -17.92
C VAL A 346 4.52 -11.48 -19.06
N VAL A 347 4.00 -10.33 -19.49
CA VAL A 347 4.58 -9.53 -20.59
C VAL A 347 6.00 -9.08 -20.24
N LEU A 348 6.23 -8.55 -19.04
CA LEU A 348 7.55 -8.08 -18.62
C LEU A 348 8.53 -9.23 -18.41
N THR A 349 8.10 -10.37 -17.87
CA THR A 349 8.93 -11.57 -17.78
C THR A 349 9.30 -12.10 -19.18
N LEU A 350 8.34 -12.18 -20.11
CA LEU A 350 8.62 -12.57 -21.50
C LEU A 350 9.57 -11.58 -22.17
N HIS A 351 9.46 -10.27 -21.87
CA HIS A 351 10.40 -9.29 -22.38
C HIS A 351 11.79 -9.46 -21.76
N ALA A 352 11.87 -9.71 -20.46
CA ALA A 352 13.13 -10.00 -19.76
C ALA A 352 13.83 -11.23 -20.36
N LEU A 353 13.09 -12.23 -20.84
CA LEU A 353 13.62 -13.35 -21.62
C LEU A 353 13.95 -12.90 -23.06
N PHE A 354 12.96 -12.61 -23.89
CA PHE A 354 13.17 -12.54 -25.34
C PHE A 354 13.61 -11.18 -25.88
N GLY A 355 13.57 -10.11 -25.09
CA GLY A 355 14.03 -8.79 -25.51
C GLY A 355 13.19 -8.14 -26.62
N PHE A 356 11.90 -8.48 -26.74
CA PHE A 356 11.09 -8.08 -27.90
C PHE A 356 10.57 -6.62 -27.90
N LEU A 357 10.58 -5.92 -26.76
CA LEU A 357 10.17 -4.51 -26.71
C LEU A 357 11.31 -3.64 -27.26
N PRO A 358 11.05 -2.77 -28.25
CA PRO A 358 12.09 -2.07 -28.98
C PRO A 358 12.71 -0.89 -28.23
N SER A 359 12.10 -0.44 -27.13
CA SER A 359 12.52 0.77 -26.44
C SER A 359 12.17 0.74 -24.95
N VAL A 360 13.07 1.29 -24.14
CA VAL A 360 12.89 1.47 -22.69
C VAL A 360 11.66 2.33 -22.37
N TYR A 361 11.28 3.28 -23.22
CA TYR A 361 10.11 4.13 -23.00
C TYR A 361 8.80 3.34 -22.98
N VAL A 362 8.73 2.20 -23.69
CA VAL A 362 7.58 1.30 -23.61
C VAL A 362 7.51 0.65 -22.24
N VAL A 363 8.65 0.22 -21.69
CA VAL A 363 8.73 -0.33 -20.33
C VAL A 363 8.37 0.73 -19.29
N PHE A 364 8.82 1.99 -19.45
CA PHE A 364 8.37 3.10 -18.60
C PHE A 364 6.86 3.27 -18.60
N GLY A 365 6.21 3.20 -19.77
CA GLY A 365 4.76 3.22 -19.87
C GLY A 365 4.08 2.06 -19.15
N ILE A 366 4.62 0.84 -19.27
CA ILE A 366 4.09 -0.36 -18.60
C ILE A 366 4.27 -0.27 -17.08
N VAL A 367 5.42 0.18 -16.58
CA VAL A 367 5.69 0.33 -15.13
C VAL A 367 4.85 1.45 -14.52
N PHE A 368 4.63 2.55 -15.24
CA PHE A 368 3.68 3.56 -14.81
C PHE A 368 2.23 3.01 -14.75
N TRP A 369 1.83 2.25 -15.76
CA TRP A 369 0.54 1.58 -15.83
C TRP A 369 0.35 0.54 -14.72
N GLU A 370 1.38 -0.22 -14.42
CA GLU A 370 1.46 -1.14 -13.29
C GLU A 370 1.14 -0.42 -11.96
N GLY A 371 1.80 0.71 -11.69
CA GLY A 371 1.52 1.52 -10.51
C GLY A 371 0.07 2.02 -10.45
N LEU A 372 -0.53 2.37 -11.60
CA LEU A 372 -1.95 2.77 -11.66
C LEU A 372 -2.89 1.61 -11.28
N LEU A 373 -2.62 0.38 -11.74
CA LEU A 373 -3.44 -0.79 -11.42
C LEU A 373 -3.36 -1.15 -9.93
N GLY A 374 -2.15 -1.20 -9.38
CA GLY A 374 -1.89 -1.51 -7.98
C GLY A 374 -2.60 -0.57 -7.02
N GLY A 375 -2.34 0.73 -7.18
CA GLY A 375 -2.97 1.75 -6.33
C GLY A 375 -4.49 1.83 -6.51
N ALA A 376 -5.00 1.60 -7.71
CA ALA A 376 -6.45 1.56 -7.95
C ALA A 376 -7.10 0.36 -7.25
N VAL A 377 -6.54 -0.85 -7.35
CA VAL A 377 -7.10 -2.03 -6.66
C VAL A 377 -7.09 -1.83 -5.15
N TYR A 378 -5.99 -1.33 -4.57
CA TYR A 378 -5.90 -1.08 -3.14
C TYR A 378 -7.04 -0.17 -2.65
N VAL A 379 -7.13 1.05 -3.16
CA VAL A 379 -8.09 2.04 -2.64
C VAL A 379 -9.53 1.64 -2.94
N ASN A 380 -9.79 1.03 -4.10
CA ASN A 380 -11.12 0.61 -4.47
C ASN A 380 -11.58 -0.61 -3.67
N THR A 381 -10.67 -1.51 -3.25
CA THR A 381 -11.01 -2.65 -2.39
C THR A 381 -11.59 -2.18 -1.06
N PHE A 382 -10.91 -1.25 -0.38
CA PHE A 382 -11.42 -0.72 0.89
C PHE A 382 -12.67 0.13 0.71
N ALA A 383 -12.79 0.86 -0.40
CA ALA A 383 -13.99 1.64 -0.67
C ALA A 383 -15.20 0.73 -0.98
N GLU A 384 -15.02 -0.41 -1.67
CA GLU A 384 -16.08 -1.41 -1.83
C GLU A 384 -16.52 -1.98 -0.48
N ILE A 385 -15.58 -2.21 0.45
CA ILE A 385 -15.91 -2.67 1.81
C ILE A 385 -16.71 -1.60 2.55
N MET A 386 -16.33 -0.32 2.43
CA MET A 386 -17.09 0.76 3.06
C MET A 386 -18.52 0.90 2.50
N GLU A 387 -18.74 0.59 1.22
CA GLU A 387 -20.05 0.70 0.56
C GLU A 387 -20.94 -0.53 0.80
N ASN A 388 -20.37 -1.74 0.73
CA ASN A 388 -21.14 -2.98 0.65
C ASN A 388 -21.16 -3.81 1.93
N VAL A 389 -20.26 -3.57 2.89
CA VAL A 389 -20.22 -4.30 4.17
C VAL A 389 -21.04 -3.55 5.22
N PRO A 390 -21.90 -4.26 6.00
CA PRO A 390 -22.66 -3.68 7.10
C PRO A 390 -21.78 -2.91 8.08
N GLU A 391 -22.31 -1.82 8.65
CA GLU A 391 -21.55 -0.94 9.54
C GLU A 391 -20.94 -1.68 10.74
N ALA A 392 -21.70 -2.59 11.36
CA ALA A 392 -21.26 -3.40 12.49
C ALA A 392 -20.03 -4.28 12.19
N GLU A 393 -19.79 -4.61 10.93
CA GLU A 393 -18.69 -5.50 10.51
C GLU A 393 -17.57 -4.75 9.77
N ARG A 394 -17.76 -3.46 9.49
CA ARG A 394 -16.89 -2.69 8.58
C ARG A 394 -15.49 -2.50 9.14
N GLU A 395 -15.36 -2.11 10.42
CA GLU A 395 -14.05 -1.91 11.07
C GLU A 395 -13.20 -3.19 11.00
N PHE A 396 -13.77 -4.34 11.38
CA PHE A 396 -13.09 -5.63 11.29
C PHE A 396 -12.75 -5.98 9.84
N SER A 397 -13.68 -5.78 8.91
CA SER A 397 -13.51 -6.16 7.50
C SER A 397 -12.40 -5.35 6.80
N LEU A 398 -12.30 -4.06 7.12
CA LEU A 398 -11.22 -3.18 6.66
C LEU A 398 -9.86 -3.66 7.21
N GLY A 399 -9.79 -3.96 8.50
CA GLY A 399 -8.57 -4.49 9.12
C GLY A 399 -8.16 -5.85 8.57
N ALA A 400 -9.09 -6.81 8.52
CA ALA A 400 -8.84 -8.17 8.05
C ALA A 400 -8.44 -8.22 6.58
N THR A 401 -9.04 -7.40 5.71
CA THR A 401 -8.72 -7.39 4.27
C THR A 401 -7.29 -6.90 4.01
N SER A 402 -6.78 -5.99 4.84
CA SER A 402 -5.41 -5.45 4.71
C SER A 402 -4.32 -6.53 4.78
N VAL A 403 -4.56 -7.69 5.39
CA VAL A 403 -3.58 -8.80 5.41
C VAL A 403 -3.18 -9.26 4.00
N SER A 404 -4.06 -9.07 3.03
CA SER A 404 -3.87 -9.54 1.65
C SER A 404 -2.75 -8.79 0.94
N ASP A 405 -2.56 -7.50 1.23
CA ASP A 405 -1.45 -6.74 0.65
C ASP A 405 -0.10 -7.30 1.12
N SER A 406 0.05 -7.48 2.42
CA SER A 406 1.31 -7.85 3.06
C SER A 406 1.61 -9.33 2.80
N GLY A 407 0.57 -10.17 2.73
CA GLY A 407 0.68 -11.54 2.24
C GLY A 407 1.17 -11.59 0.80
N GLY A 408 0.66 -10.71 -0.06
CA GLY A 408 1.10 -10.60 -1.45
C GLY A 408 2.55 -10.18 -1.58
N ILE A 409 2.98 -9.17 -0.82
CA ILE A 409 4.38 -8.72 -0.77
C ILE A 409 5.29 -9.83 -0.23
N CYS A 410 4.88 -10.56 0.81
CA CYS A 410 5.64 -11.69 1.35
C CYS A 410 5.86 -12.77 0.28
N VAL A 411 4.79 -13.19 -0.41
CA VAL A 411 4.87 -14.19 -1.49
C VAL A 411 5.76 -13.68 -2.63
N ALA A 412 5.58 -12.44 -3.06
CA ALA A 412 6.39 -11.81 -4.08
C ALA A 412 7.87 -11.72 -3.70
N GLY A 413 8.19 -11.46 -2.43
CA GLY A 413 9.58 -11.44 -1.94
C GLY A 413 10.28 -12.79 -2.12
N PHE A 414 9.59 -13.89 -1.84
CA PHE A 414 10.13 -15.24 -2.11
C PHE A 414 10.27 -15.52 -3.61
N LEU A 415 9.28 -15.15 -4.42
CA LEU A 415 9.32 -15.32 -5.87
C LEU A 415 10.42 -14.47 -6.51
N GLY A 416 10.57 -13.22 -6.09
CA GLY A 416 11.51 -12.25 -6.61
C GLY A 416 12.96 -12.68 -6.40
N MET A 417 13.29 -13.21 -5.20
CA MET A 417 14.62 -13.74 -4.91
C MET A 417 15.06 -14.85 -5.89
N ALA A 418 14.14 -15.73 -6.29
CA ALA A 418 14.43 -16.77 -7.27
C ALA A 418 14.40 -16.23 -8.71
N MET A 419 13.44 -15.38 -9.01
CA MET A 419 13.18 -14.88 -10.37
C MET A 419 14.28 -13.96 -10.88
N GLU A 420 14.81 -13.06 -10.03
CA GLU A 420 15.91 -12.15 -10.39
C GLU A 420 17.16 -12.94 -10.83
N VAL A 421 17.59 -13.91 -10.02
CA VAL A 421 18.76 -14.74 -10.28
C VAL A 421 18.55 -15.56 -11.56
N TRP A 422 17.39 -16.20 -11.69
CA TRP A 422 17.06 -17.02 -12.85
C TRP A 422 17.03 -16.20 -14.15
N LEU A 423 16.39 -15.03 -14.14
CA LEU A 423 16.34 -14.15 -15.31
C LEU A 423 17.72 -13.64 -15.69
N CYS A 424 18.52 -13.18 -14.71
CA CYS A 424 19.87 -12.71 -14.98
C CYS A 424 20.77 -13.82 -15.54
N GLU A 425 20.72 -15.04 -14.98
CA GLU A 425 21.46 -16.18 -15.54
C GLU A 425 21.02 -16.53 -16.96
N TRP A 426 19.70 -16.53 -17.21
CA TRP A 426 19.16 -16.79 -18.54
C TRP A 426 19.67 -15.74 -19.53
N GLN A 427 19.63 -14.45 -19.18
CA GLN A 427 20.09 -13.35 -20.03
C GLN A 427 21.57 -13.50 -20.39
N VAL A 428 22.41 -13.81 -19.39
CA VAL A 428 23.85 -14.02 -19.58
C VAL A 428 24.13 -15.18 -20.54
N ARG A 429 23.40 -16.31 -20.41
CA ARG A 429 23.53 -17.46 -21.32
C ARG A 429 23.15 -17.12 -22.77
N HIS A 430 22.34 -16.08 -22.97
CA HIS A 430 21.90 -15.60 -24.28
C HIS A 430 22.63 -14.32 -24.72
N GLY A 431 23.79 -14.01 -24.14
CA GLY A 431 24.67 -12.92 -24.57
C GLY A 431 24.30 -11.53 -24.05
N ARG A 432 23.39 -11.42 -23.07
CA ARG A 432 23.06 -10.16 -22.38
C ARG A 432 23.53 -10.22 -20.92
N ASP A 433 24.71 -9.70 -20.63
CA ASP A 433 25.33 -9.75 -19.32
C ASP A 433 25.17 -8.45 -18.49
N TRP A 434 24.33 -7.52 -18.94
CA TRP A 434 24.13 -6.21 -18.31
C TRP A 434 23.80 -6.28 -16.81
N CYS A 435 23.04 -7.29 -16.39
CA CYS A 435 22.71 -7.51 -14.97
C CYS A 435 23.95 -7.77 -14.08
N ARG A 436 25.06 -8.26 -14.66
CA ARG A 436 26.34 -8.47 -13.98
C ARG A 436 27.28 -7.26 -14.04
N GLN A 437 26.97 -6.27 -14.88
CA GLN A 437 27.78 -5.05 -15.06
C GLN A 437 27.39 -3.94 -14.08
N ILE A 438 26.35 -4.13 -13.28
CA ILE A 438 25.93 -3.19 -12.23
C ILE A 438 26.98 -3.20 -11.11
N LYS A 439 27.78 -2.14 -11.04
CA LYS A 439 28.75 -1.94 -9.95
C LYS A 439 28.02 -1.47 -8.69
N ALA A 440 28.32 -2.08 -7.55
CA ALA A 440 27.95 -1.53 -6.25
C ALA A 440 28.74 -0.24 -6.01
N SER A 441 28.06 0.79 -5.47
CA SER A 441 28.64 2.08 -5.13
C SER A 441 29.59 2.00 -3.94
#